data_AF-A0A2N3EAJ0-F1
#
_entry.id   AF-A0A2N3EAJ0-F1
#
_cell.length_a   1.000
_cell.length_b   1.000
_cell.length_c   1.000
_cell.angle_alpha   90.00
_cell.angle_beta   90.00
_cell.angle_gamma   90.00
#
_symmetry.space_group_name_H-M   'P 1'
#
loop_
_entity.id
_entity.type
_entity.pdbx_description
1 polymer ?
#
loop_
_entity_poly.entity_id
_entity_poly.type
_entity_poly.pdbx_seq_one_letter_code
_entity_poly.pdbx_strand_id
1 'polypeptide(L)'
;FVRDWRLSVVDVALATSAAPTYFPLHKIRGELFADGGLYANAPDHLALHEAEHFLGENANNISMLSIGTSTAKFSFSNSLNPNMGWVAWMSDERLPSVMISAQQINASAMLQHRLNDRYLRVDHEQSREQERSLGLDIASDSAISDLLGFAESSVRDHLGKPLLPKMLRYIAGHPTFHHAGD
;
A
#
# COMPACT_ATOMS: atom_id res chain seq x y z
N PHE A 1 17.30 -5.89 8.89
CA PHE A 1 18.06 -7.00 8.28
C PHE A 1 18.74 -8.00 9.21
N VAL A 2 19.08 -7.70 10.48
CA VAL A 2 19.87 -8.65 11.31
C VAL A 2 19.12 -9.96 11.65
N ARG A 3 17.78 -10.01 11.57
CA ARG A 3 16.97 -11.18 11.99
C ARG A 3 15.92 -11.65 10.98
N ASP A 4 15.59 -10.84 9.98
CA ASP A 4 14.40 -11.02 9.11
C ASP A 4 14.47 -12.32 8.30
N TRP A 5 15.66 -12.67 7.80
CA TRP A 5 15.91 -13.92 7.07
C TRP A 5 15.71 -15.21 7.90
N ARG A 6 15.59 -15.09 9.23
CA ARG A 6 15.38 -16.22 10.14
C ARG A 6 13.90 -16.47 10.43
N LEU A 7 12.99 -15.65 9.92
CA LEU A 7 11.55 -15.82 10.11
C LEU A 7 10.95 -16.63 8.96
N SER A 8 9.90 -17.39 9.25
CA SER A 8 9.12 -18.06 8.21
C SER A 8 8.41 -17.01 7.37
N VAL A 9 8.44 -17.15 6.04
CA VAL A 9 7.68 -16.29 5.13
C VAL A 9 6.18 -16.31 5.46
N VAL A 10 5.67 -17.47 5.89
CA VAL A 10 4.27 -17.61 6.32
C VAL A 10 3.97 -16.77 7.57
N ASP A 11 4.90 -16.74 8.54
CA ASP A 11 4.73 -15.92 9.73
C ASP A 11 4.73 -14.43 9.41
N VAL A 12 5.62 -14.00 8.51
CA VAL A 12 5.68 -12.60 8.06
C VAL A 12 4.39 -12.22 7.33
N ALA A 13 3.88 -13.09 6.45
CA ALA A 13 2.63 -12.87 5.73
C ALA A 13 1.42 -12.79 6.69
N LEU A 14 1.33 -13.69 7.68
CA LEU A 14 0.25 -13.64 8.67
C LEU A 14 0.34 -12.41 9.57
N ALA A 15 1.54 -12.00 9.98
CA ALA A 15 1.73 -10.79 10.78
C ALA A 15 1.32 -9.53 10.02
N THR A 16 1.76 -9.38 8.77
CA THR A 16 1.49 -8.15 8.01
C THR A 16 0.03 -8.00 7.60
N SER A 17 -0.75 -9.09 7.58
CA SER A 17 -2.18 -9.10 7.23
C SER A 17 -3.11 -9.21 8.44
N ALA A 18 -2.59 -9.09 9.67
CA ALA A 18 -3.37 -9.20 10.91
C ALA A 18 -4.20 -7.93 11.20
N ALA A 19 -5.11 -7.58 10.28
CA ALA A 19 -5.97 -6.39 10.34
C ALA A 19 -6.80 -6.38 11.63
N PRO A 20 -6.74 -5.32 12.46
CA PRO A 20 -7.64 -5.18 13.60
C PRO A 20 -9.09 -5.31 13.16
N THR A 21 -9.94 -5.83 14.04
CA THR A 21 -11.35 -6.18 13.81
C THR A 21 -11.61 -7.36 12.87
N TYR A 22 -10.66 -7.74 12.00
CA TYR A 22 -10.78 -8.89 11.11
C TYR A 22 -10.02 -10.12 11.61
N PHE A 23 -8.78 -9.95 12.08
CA PHE A 23 -7.89 -11.04 12.47
C PHE A 23 -7.27 -10.81 13.86
N PRO A 24 -6.90 -11.89 14.59
CA PRO A 24 -6.13 -11.78 15.82
C PRO A 24 -4.69 -11.31 15.54
N LEU A 25 -4.06 -10.70 16.55
CA LEU A 25 -2.63 -10.41 16.51
C LEU A 25 -1.81 -11.69 16.28
N HIS A 26 -0.82 -11.64 15.38
CA HIS A 26 0.06 -12.78 15.12
C HIS A 26 1.24 -12.79 16.08
N LYS A 27 1.57 -13.95 16.64
CA LYS A 27 2.67 -14.09 17.60
C LYS A 27 3.90 -14.70 16.96
N ILE A 28 5.00 -13.96 16.90
CA ILE A 28 6.29 -14.45 16.42
C ILE A 28 7.31 -14.37 17.56
N ARG A 29 7.85 -15.52 17.98
CA ARG A 29 8.93 -15.63 18.99
C ARG A 29 8.70 -14.87 20.31
N GLY A 30 7.44 -14.67 20.70
CA GLY A 30 7.09 -13.97 21.95
C GLY A 30 6.52 -12.57 21.76
N GLU A 31 6.69 -11.98 20.58
CA GLU A 31 6.19 -10.65 20.23
C GLU A 31 4.85 -10.75 19.48
N LEU A 32 3.99 -9.74 19.66
CA LEU A 32 2.69 -9.64 18.99
C LEU A 32 2.75 -8.61 17.87
N PHE A 33 2.28 -8.99 16.70
CA PHE A 33 2.27 -8.18 15.50
C PHE A 33 0.84 -7.94 15.03
N ALA A 34 0.60 -6.74 14.54
CA ALA A 34 -0.63 -6.32 13.89
C ALA A 34 -0.33 -5.97 12.42
N ASP A 35 -1.39 -5.76 11.65
CA ASP A 35 -1.33 -5.40 10.23
C ASP A 35 -0.36 -4.25 9.93
N GLY A 36 0.40 -4.43 8.85
CA GLY A 36 1.33 -3.42 8.36
C GLY A 36 0.64 -2.15 7.92
N GLY A 37 -0.60 -2.23 7.40
CA GLY A 37 -1.43 -1.12 6.96
C GLY A 37 -1.79 -0.12 8.05
N LEU A 38 -1.65 -0.46 9.34
CA LEU A 38 -1.79 0.50 10.44
C LEU A 38 -0.69 1.57 10.44
N TYR A 39 0.50 1.20 9.97
CA TYR A 39 1.71 2.04 10.02
C TYR A 39 2.27 2.36 8.62
N ALA A 40 2.12 1.44 7.68
CA ALA A 40 2.78 1.41 6.39
C ALA A 40 1.78 1.15 5.26
N ASN A 41 0.63 1.82 5.27
CA ASN A 41 -0.34 1.74 4.17
C ASN A 41 0.21 2.28 2.82
N ALA A 42 1.36 2.98 2.87
CA ALA A 42 2.14 3.36 1.70
C ALA A 42 3.57 2.81 1.82
N PRO A 43 3.77 1.50 1.57
CA PRO A 43 5.07 0.84 1.75
C PRO A 43 6.14 1.42 0.81
N ASP A 44 5.72 2.10 -0.27
CA ASP A 44 6.55 2.82 -1.21
C ASP A 44 7.66 3.66 -0.54
N HIS A 45 7.33 4.39 0.54
CA HIS A 45 8.30 5.21 1.23
C HIS A 45 9.34 4.41 2.00
N LEU A 46 8.90 3.35 2.66
CA LEU A 46 9.78 2.43 3.37
C LEU A 46 10.72 1.75 2.37
N ALA A 47 10.20 1.33 1.21
CA ALA A 47 11.00 0.73 0.15
C ALA A 47 12.10 1.69 -0.36
N LEU A 48 11.78 2.96 -0.59
CA LEU A 48 12.79 3.95 -0.98
C LEU A 48 13.84 4.17 0.12
N HIS A 49 13.39 4.33 1.37
CA HIS A 49 14.28 4.49 2.51
C HIS A 49 15.21 3.28 2.68
N GLU A 50 14.69 2.07 2.55
CA GLU A 50 15.49 0.85 2.69
C GLU A 50 16.52 0.71 1.57
N ALA A 51 16.14 1.00 0.33
CA ALA A 51 17.06 0.98 -0.80
C ALA A 51 18.22 1.96 -0.61
N GLU A 52 17.94 3.18 -0.14
CA GLU A 52 19.00 4.17 0.09
C GLU A 52 19.87 3.86 1.29
N HIS A 53 19.24 3.50 2.42
CA HIS A 53 19.95 3.40 3.69
C HIS A 53 20.68 2.07 3.85
N PHE A 54 20.04 0.97 3.46
CA PHE A 54 20.58 -0.36 3.68
C PHE A 54 21.24 -0.96 2.45
N LEU A 55 20.76 -0.65 1.25
CA LEU A 55 21.40 -1.10 0.00
C LEU A 55 22.40 -0.07 -0.55
N GLY A 56 22.45 1.14 0.02
CA GLY A 56 23.37 2.20 -0.41
C GLY A 56 23.06 2.77 -1.79
N GLU A 57 21.86 2.52 -2.32
CA GLU A 57 21.47 2.96 -3.65
C GLU A 57 21.21 4.45 -3.69
N ASN A 58 21.66 5.10 -4.77
CA ASN A 58 21.34 6.51 -4.96
C ASN A 58 19.90 6.64 -5.42
N ALA A 59 19.11 7.52 -4.80
CA ALA A 59 17.74 7.80 -5.22
C ALA A 59 17.60 8.09 -6.72
N ASN A 60 18.59 8.69 -7.39
CA ASN A 60 18.58 8.97 -8.84
C ASN A 60 18.62 7.72 -9.73
N ASN A 61 19.08 6.58 -9.19
CA ASN A 61 19.12 5.30 -9.89
C ASN A 61 17.86 4.46 -9.64
N ILE A 62 16.97 4.90 -8.75
CA ILE A 62 15.77 4.16 -8.36
C ILE A 62 14.61 4.57 -9.26
N SER A 63 13.90 3.58 -9.79
CA SER A 63 12.57 3.76 -10.38
C SER A 63 11.59 2.89 -9.61
N MET A 64 10.38 3.38 -9.38
CA MET A 64 9.42 2.76 -8.48
C MET A 64 8.05 2.67 -9.14
N LEU A 65 7.61 1.44 -9.36
CA LEU A 65 6.24 1.10 -9.75
C LEU A 65 5.48 0.69 -8.48
N SER A 66 4.59 1.55 -8.00
CA SER A 66 3.67 1.26 -6.91
C SER A 66 2.36 0.73 -7.46
N ILE A 67 1.87 -0.38 -6.90
CA ILE A 67 0.60 -1.01 -7.29
C ILE A 67 -0.36 -0.87 -6.11
N GLY A 68 -1.42 -0.10 -6.30
CA GLY A 68 -2.50 0.03 -5.33
C GLY A 68 -3.54 -1.08 -5.47
N THR A 69 -4.30 -1.31 -4.41
CA THR A 69 -5.34 -2.33 -4.31
C THR A 69 -6.74 -1.76 -4.49
N SER A 70 -6.86 -0.69 -5.28
CA SER A 70 -7.98 0.26 -5.29
C SER A 70 -8.08 1.10 -4.00
N THR A 71 -8.42 2.37 -4.16
CA THR A 71 -8.46 3.36 -3.09
C THR A 71 -9.83 4.00 -3.04
N ALA A 72 -10.48 3.94 -1.88
CA ALA A 72 -11.57 4.85 -1.54
C ALA A 72 -10.97 6.18 -1.06
N LYS A 73 -11.24 7.28 -1.76
CA LYS A 73 -10.82 8.60 -1.27
C LYS A 73 -11.71 9.01 -0.12
N PHE A 74 -11.14 9.05 1.08
CA PHE A 74 -11.85 9.61 2.21
C PHE A 74 -12.09 11.13 2.00
N SER A 75 -13.36 11.54 2.09
CA SER A 75 -13.73 12.95 2.08
C SER A 75 -14.88 13.20 3.05
N PHE A 76 -14.79 14.28 3.83
CA PHE A 76 -15.91 14.73 4.65
C PHE A 76 -16.99 15.34 3.74
N SER A 77 -18.23 14.85 3.87
CA SER A 77 -19.39 15.55 3.32
C SER A 77 -19.53 16.94 3.95
N ASN A 78 -19.89 17.95 3.15
CA ASN A 78 -20.16 19.29 3.66
C ASN A 78 -21.42 19.36 4.56
N SER A 79 -22.19 18.26 4.63
CA SER A 79 -23.35 18.10 5.51
C SER A 79 -22.98 17.54 6.91
N LEU A 80 -21.71 17.23 7.17
CA LEU A 80 -21.26 16.71 8.46
C LEU A 80 -21.25 17.81 9.51
N ASN A 81 -21.66 17.46 10.74
CA ASN A 81 -21.51 18.33 11.89
C ASN A 81 -20.02 18.46 12.23
N PRO A 82 -19.42 19.68 12.21
CA PRO A 82 -18.00 19.85 12.51
C PRO A 82 -17.64 19.56 13.97
N ASN A 83 -18.60 19.63 14.89
CA ASN A 83 -18.41 19.34 16.32
C ASN A 83 -18.55 17.83 16.59
N MET A 84 -17.69 17.02 15.98
CA MET A 84 -17.70 15.56 16.14
C MET A 84 -17.09 15.14 17.47
N GLY A 85 -17.86 14.38 18.27
CA GLY A 85 -17.35 13.67 19.45
C GLY A 85 -16.64 12.37 19.09
N TRP A 86 -15.99 11.76 20.08
CA TRP A 86 -15.20 10.52 19.91
C TRP A 86 -15.99 9.37 19.28
N VAL A 87 -17.28 9.20 19.64
CA VAL A 87 -18.14 8.16 19.05
C VAL A 87 -18.25 8.35 17.55
N ALA A 88 -18.55 9.57 17.11
CA ALA A 88 -18.71 9.87 15.70
C ALA A 88 -17.41 9.65 14.92
N TRP A 89 -16.24 9.95 15.52
CA TRP A 89 -14.93 9.68 14.91
C TRP A 89 -14.63 8.17 14.74
N MET A 90 -15.14 7.34 15.64
CA MET A 90 -14.94 5.89 15.59
C MET A 90 -16.02 5.15 14.77
N SER A 91 -17.17 5.77 14.51
CA SER A 91 -18.21 5.19 13.65
C SER A 91 -17.74 5.06 12.20
N ASP A 92 -18.17 3.97 11.56
CA ASP A 92 -17.91 3.66 10.14
C ASP A 92 -16.41 3.72 9.78
N GLU A 93 -15.54 3.33 10.71
CA GLU A 93 -14.07 3.32 10.54
C GLU A 93 -13.48 4.67 10.11
N ARG A 94 -14.19 5.78 10.40
CA ARG A 94 -13.84 7.12 9.88
C ARG A 94 -12.42 7.54 10.22
N LEU A 95 -12.04 7.44 11.49
CA LEU A 95 -10.70 7.83 11.94
C LEU A 95 -9.59 6.99 11.27
N PRO A 96 -9.65 5.64 11.28
CA PRO A 96 -8.75 4.80 10.48
C PRO A 96 -8.68 5.21 9.01
N SER A 97 -9.81 5.38 8.33
CA SER A 97 -9.85 5.73 6.90
C SER A 97 -9.21 7.08 6.60
N VAL A 98 -9.38 8.08 7.47
CA VAL A 98 -8.68 9.37 7.37
C VAL A 98 -7.17 9.19 7.49
N MET A 99 -6.71 8.43 8.51
CA MET A 99 -5.28 8.21 8.73
C MET A 99 -4.64 7.48 7.56
N ILE A 100 -5.25 6.38 7.10
CA ILE A 100 -4.83 5.57 5.96
C ILE A 100 -4.75 6.43 4.68
N SER A 101 -5.80 7.23 4.41
CA SER A 101 -5.83 8.13 3.25
C SER A 101 -4.76 9.20 3.31
N ALA A 102 -4.59 9.85 4.47
CA ALA A 102 -3.57 10.89 4.65
C ALA A 102 -2.15 10.34 4.47
N GLN A 103 -1.88 9.13 4.98
CA GLN A 103 -0.60 8.46 4.77
C GLN A 103 -0.33 8.23 3.28
N GLN A 104 -1.31 7.71 2.53
CA GLN A 104 -1.15 7.47 1.10
C GLN A 104 -0.92 8.75 0.29
N ILE A 105 -1.70 9.81 0.56
CA ILE A 105 -1.54 11.12 -0.11
C ILE A 105 -0.15 11.70 0.16
N ASN A 106 0.26 11.72 1.42
CA ASN A 106 1.57 12.23 1.81
C ASN A 106 2.68 11.42 1.16
N ALA A 107 2.53 10.10 1.14
CA ALA A 107 3.55 9.23 0.60
C ALA A 107 3.75 9.39 -0.90
N SER A 108 2.64 9.39 -1.63
CA SER A 108 2.66 9.61 -3.07
C SER A 108 3.23 10.99 -3.42
N ALA A 109 2.87 12.05 -2.69
CA ALA A 109 3.36 13.39 -2.97
C ALA A 109 4.88 13.51 -2.76
N MET A 110 5.39 12.99 -1.66
CA MET A 110 6.81 13.06 -1.35
C MET A 110 7.63 12.17 -2.30
N LEU A 111 7.15 10.97 -2.66
CA LEU A 111 7.81 10.14 -3.67
C LEU A 111 7.81 10.79 -5.05
N GLN A 112 6.71 11.45 -5.43
CA GLN A 112 6.64 12.21 -6.67
C GLN A 112 7.72 13.30 -6.72
N HIS A 113 7.99 14.00 -5.61
CA HIS A 113 9.07 14.99 -5.53
C HIS A 113 10.48 14.37 -5.56
N ARG A 114 10.65 13.20 -4.93
CA ARG A 114 11.97 12.55 -4.84
C ARG A 114 12.38 11.82 -6.11
N LEU A 115 11.42 11.21 -6.80
CA LEU A 115 11.67 10.34 -7.95
C LEU A 115 11.20 10.96 -9.28
N ASN A 116 10.35 12.00 -9.26
CA ASN A 116 9.84 12.68 -10.45
C ASN A 116 9.21 11.71 -11.47
N ASP A 117 9.72 11.68 -12.70
CA ASP A 117 9.28 10.82 -13.79
C ASP A 117 9.69 9.35 -13.63
N ARG A 118 10.25 8.97 -12.48
CA ARG A 118 10.65 7.61 -12.14
C ARG A 118 9.76 6.96 -11.08
N TYR A 119 8.76 7.68 -10.58
CA TYR A 119 7.69 7.11 -9.75
C TYR A 119 6.41 7.00 -10.57
N LEU A 120 5.80 5.82 -10.55
CA LEU A 120 4.50 5.57 -11.12
C LEU A 120 3.67 4.78 -10.12
N ARG A 121 2.53 5.33 -9.70
CA ARG A 121 1.51 4.58 -8.97
C ARG A 121 0.38 4.20 -9.92
N VAL A 122 0.13 2.90 -10.05
CA VAL A 122 -1.03 2.34 -10.75
C VAL A 122 -2.04 1.94 -9.69
N ASP A 123 -3.19 2.59 -9.72
CA ASP A 123 -4.26 2.38 -8.74
C ASP A 123 -5.62 2.62 -9.40
N HIS A 124 -6.70 2.33 -8.69
CA HIS A 124 -8.07 2.63 -9.12
C HIS A 124 -8.81 3.38 -8.03
N GLU A 125 -9.43 4.50 -8.36
CA GLU A 125 -10.26 5.25 -7.40
C GLU A 125 -11.69 4.71 -7.42
N GLN A 126 -12.12 4.16 -6.28
CA GLN A 126 -13.46 3.60 -6.15
C GLN A 126 -14.50 4.71 -5.97
N SER A 127 -15.68 4.51 -6.56
CA SER A 127 -16.87 5.29 -6.21
C SER A 127 -17.45 4.85 -4.86
N ARG A 128 -18.28 5.70 -4.23
CA ARG A 128 -18.95 5.39 -2.97
C ARG A 128 -19.88 4.17 -3.03
N GLU A 129 -20.41 3.85 -4.22
CA GLU A 129 -21.26 2.67 -4.40
C GLU A 129 -20.40 1.40 -4.37
N GLN A 130 -19.28 1.42 -5.09
CA GLN A 130 -18.31 0.32 -5.13
C GLN A 130 -17.65 0.09 -3.77
N GLU A 131 -17.35 1.14 -3.02
CA GLU A 131 -16.80 1.04 -1.65
C GLU A 131 -17.69 0.19 -0.74
N ARG A 132 -19.01 0.28 -0.89
CA ARG A 132 -19.96 -0.51 -0.07
C ARG A 132 -19.99 -1.99 -0.43
N SER A 133 -19.68 -2.33 -1.68
CA SER A 133 -19.68 -3.71 -2.18
C SER A 133 -18.28 -4.36 -2.20
N LEU A 134 -17.23 -3.59 -1.89
CA LEU A 134 -15.83 -4.00 -1.93
C LEU A 134 -15.13 -3.79 -0.58
N GLY A 135 -15.79 -4.20 0.50
CA GLY A 135 -15.18 -4.26 1.83
C GLY A 135 -13.98 -5.21 1.88
N LEU A 136 -13.11 -5.02 2.88
CA LEU A 136 -11.84 -5.76 3.03
C LEU A 136 -12.03 -7.28 3.15
N ASP A 137 -13.16 -7.73 3.69
CA ASP A 137 -13.51 -9.13 3.90
C ASP A 137 -14.48 -9.71 2.85
N ILE A 138 -14.81 -8.95 1.81
CA ILE A 138 -15.75 -9.37 0.77
C ILE A 138 -15.01 -10.10 -0.35
N ALA A 139 -15.07 -11.44 -0.33
CA ALA A 139 -14.47 -12.31 -1.33
C ALA A 139 -15.51 -12.98 -2.26
N SER A 140 -16.60 -12.27 -2.58
CA SER A 140 -17.64 -12.80 -3.49
C SER A 140 -17.18 -12.78 -4.96
N ASP A 141 -17.75 -13.64 -5.79
CA ASP A 141 -17.45 -13.67 -7.24
C ASP A 141 -17.68 -12.32 -7.92
N SER A 142 -18.72 -11.59 -7.51
CA SER A 142 -19.01 -10.24 -8.02
C SER A 142 -17.89 -9.26 -7.65
N ALA A 143 -17.46 -9.24 -6.39
CA ALA A 143 -16.39 -8.37 -5.92
C ALA A 143 -15.06 -8.68 -6.64
N ILE A 144 -14.75 -9.97 -6.82
CA ILE A 144 -13.57 -10.39 -7.58
C ILE A 144 -13.66 -9.93 -9.04
N SER A 145 -14.82 -10.08 -9.68
CA SER A 145 -15.05 -9.63 -11.05
C SER A 145 -14.89 -8.12 -11.19
N ASP A 146 -15.40 -7.34 -10.24
CA ASP A 146 -15.26 -5.88 -10.23
C ASP A 146 -13.79 -5.47 -10.09
N LEU A 147 -13.05 -6.09 -9.16
CA LEU A 147 -11.62 -5.84 -8.96
C LEU A 147 -10.78 -6.19 -10.19
N LEU A 148 -11.10 -7.29 -10.88
CA LEU A 148 -10.46 -7.64 -12.16
C LEU A 148 -10.76 -6.58 -13.23
N GLY A 149 -12.00 -6.10 -13.31
CA GLY A 149 -12.37 -4.99 -14.19
C GLY A 149 -11.60 -3.70 -13.90
N PHE A 150 -11.38 -3.39 -12.61
CA PHE A 150 -10.57 -2.24 -12.20
C PHE A 150 -9.12 -2.40 -12.63
N ALA A 151 -8.53 -3.59 -12.44
CA ALA A 151 -7.17 -3.87 -12.87
C ALA A 151 -7.01 -3.70 -14.39
N GLU A 152 -7.94 -4.22 -15.19
CA GLU A 152 -7.93 -4.04 -16.65
C GLU A 152 -8.03 -2.56 -17.05
N SER A 153 -8.91 -1.79 -16.40
CA SER A 153 -9.05 -0.36 -16.63
C SER A 153 -7.77 0.39 -16.29
N SER A 154 -7.21 0.16 -15.10
CA SER A 154 -6.00 0.83 -14.63
C SER A 154 -4.80 0.50 -15.52
N VAL A 155 -4.66 -0.73 -16.01
CA VAL A 155 -3.61 -1.08 -16.98
C VAL A 155 -3.81 -0.32 -18.28
N ARG A 156 -5.04 -0.28 -18.83
CA ARG A 156 -5.36 0.43 -20.07
C ARG A 156 -5.01 1.92 -20.00
N ASP A 157 -5.30 2.56 -18.88
CA ASP A 157 -5.02 3.98 -18.64
C ASP A 157 -3.52 4.31 -18.58
N HIS A 158 -2.67 3.31 -18.37
CA HIS A 158 -1.23 3.48 -18.22
C HIS A 158 -0.42 2.91 -19.40
N LEU A 159 -0.92 1.92 -20.13
CA LEU A 159 -0.23 1.33 -21.28
C LEU A 159 0.05 2.34 -22.41
N GLY A 160 -0.85 3.31 -22.60
CA GLY A 160 -0.66 4.38 -23.60
C GLY A 160 0.34 5.46 -23.16
N LYS A 161 0.75 5.48 -21.88
CA LYS A 161 1.69 6.46 -21.34
C LYS A 161 3.10 5.85 -21.38
N PRO A 162 4.16 6.61 -21.70
CA PRO A 162 5.49 6.05 -21.94
C PRO A 162 6.16 5.44 -20.69
N LEU A 163 5.76 5.85 -19.48
CA LEU A 163 6.43 5.46 -18.25
C LEU A 163 6.24 3.98 -17.90
N LEU A 164 5.01 3.45 -17.95
CA LEU A 164 4.75 2.05 -17.62
C LEU A 164 5.47 1.09 -18.60
N PRO A 165 5.37 1.24 -19.94
CA PRO A 165 6.14 0.41 -20.87
C PRO A 165 7.64 0.53 -20.69
N LYS A 166 8.17 1.72 -20.36
CA LYS A 166 9.60 1.90 -20.05
C LYS A 166 10.02 1.07 -18.85
N MET A 167 9.22 1.08 -17.77
CA MET A 167 9.48 0.28 -16.57
C MET A 167 9.38 -1.22 -16.84
N LEU A 168 8.36 -1.67 -17.57
CA LEU A 168 8.15 -3.10 -17.87
C LEU A 168 9.20 -3.69 -18.82
N ARG A 169 9.85 -2.86 -19.65
CA ARG A 169 10.97 -3.27 -20.52
C ARG A 169 12.31 -3.31 -19.80
N TYR A 170 12.39 -2.83 -18.56
CA TYR A 170 13.62 -2.87 -17.80
C TYR A 170 14.00 -4.31 -17.48
N ILE A 171 15.26 -4.66 -17.78
CA ILE A 171 15.85 -5.95 -17.42
C ILE A 171 16.84 -5.67 -16.30
N ALA A 172 16.55 -6.17 -15.11
CA ALA A 172 17.46 -6.06 -13.98
C ALA A 172 18.74 -6.86 -14.24
N GLY A 173 19.86 -6.36 -13.71
CA GLY A 173 21.11 -7.13 -13.67
C GLY A 173 20.97 -8.38 -12.78
N HIS A 174 22.04 -9.18 -12.71
CA HIS A 174 22.07 -10.29 -11.76
C HIS A 174 21.91 -9.77 -10.32
N PRO A 175 20.94 -10.30 -9.54
CA PRO A 175 20.71 -9.83 -8.19
C PRO A 175 21.90 -10.22 -7.29
N THR A 176 22.36 -9.26 -6.50
CA THR A 176 23.25 -9.54 -5.36
C THR A 176 22.38 -9.73 -4.13
N PHE A 177 22.39 -10.93 -3.56
CA PHE A 177 21.69 -11.20 -2.31
C PHE A 177 22.59 -10.83 -1.14
N HIS A 178 22.12 -9.92 -0.28
CA HIS A 178 22.80 -9.54 0.95
C HIS A 178 22.30 -10.44 2.09
N HIS A 179 23.19 -11.28 2.63
CA HIS A 179 22.89 -12.10 3.81
C HIS A 179 23.42 -11.41 5.05
N ALA A 180 22.70 -11.49 6.18
CA ALA A 180 23.18 -10.87 7.42
C ALA A 180 24.45 -11.60 7.90
N GLY A 181 25.61 -10.98 7.69
CA GLY A 181 26.92 -11.56 8.01
C GLY A 181 28.07 -11.07 7.13
N ASP A 182 27.78 -10.41 6.00
CA ASP A 182 28.76 -9.78 5.10
C ASP A 182 29.03 -8.30 5.43
#